data_AF-A0A1H9HD24-F1
#
_entry.id   AF-A0A1H9HD24-F1
#
_cell.length_a   1.000
_cell.length_b   1.000
_cell.length_c   1.000
_cell.angle_alpha   90.00
_cell.angle_beta   90.00
_cell.angle_gamma   90.00
#
_symmetry.space_group_name_H-M   'P 1'
#
loop_
_entity.id
_entity.type
_entity.pdbx_description
1 polymer ?
#
loop_
_entity_poly.entity_id
_entity_poly.type
_entity_poly.pdbx_seq_one_letter_code
_entity_poly.pdbx_strand_id
1 'polypeptide(L)'
;MKDATVTINYESFQTIKKNADKYDELVRAKEDVLHKNHEFIETLCTCLEKANEQKTAVNKQYYIAEGIKEICSHFDLDLKVKYGELDEGKAPKK
;
A
#
# COMPACT_ATOMS: atom_id res chain seq x y z
N MET A 1 -4.49 -49.82 -4.06
CA MET A 1 -3.53 -48.86 -3.48
C MET A 1 -3.45 -49.17 -1.99
N LYS A 2 -2.25 -49.34 -1.41
CA LYS A 2 -2.09 -49.56 0.04
C LYS A 2 -2.03 -48.18 0.68
N ASP A 3 -3.02 -47.81 1.47
CA ASP A 3 -2.98 -46.60 2.28
C ASP A 3 -1.91 -46.78 3.36
N ALA A 4 -0.76 -46.13 3.19
CA ALA A 4 0.29 -46.12 4.19
C ALA A 4 -0.10 -45.15 5.30
N THR A 5 -0.50 -45.67 6.45
CA THR A 5 -0.72 -44.85 7.64
C THR A 5 0.63 -44.41 8.19
N VAL A 6 1.06 -43.20 7.84
CA VAL A 6 2.30 -42.61 8.36
C VAL A 6 2.02 -42.15 9.79
N THR A 7 2.56 -42.87 10.77
CA THR A 7 2.48 -42.47 12.18
C THR A 7 3.61 -41.50 12.47
N ILE A 8 3.31 -40.21 12.39
CA ILE A 8 4.22 -39.14 12.84
C ILE A 8 4.15 -39.02 14.36
N ASN A 9 5.30 -38.84 15.01
CA ASN A 9 5.32 -38.58 16.44
C ASN A 9 4.75 -37.18 16.75
N TYR A 10 4.29 -37.01 17.99
CA TYR A 10 3.60 -35.79 18.40
C TYR A 10 4.46 -34.52 18.22
N GLU A 11 5.77 -34.60 18.49
CA GLU A 11 6.69 -33.47 18.34
C GLU A 11 6.83 -33.03 16.87
N SER A 12 6.91 -34.00 15.96
CA SER A 12 6.93 -33.73 14.51
C SER A 12 5.62 -33.11 14.06
N PHE A 13 4.48 -33.61 14.56
CA PHE A 13 3.17 -33.03 14.29
C PHE A 13 3.06 -31.57 14.79
N GLN A 14 3.50 -31.29 16.03
CA GLN A 14 3.50 -29.93 16.57
C GLN A 14 4.41 -28.99 15.76
N THR A 15 5.55 -29.50 15.28
CA THR A 15 6.46 -28.72 14.42
C THR A 15 5.83 -28.40 13.08
N ILE A 16 5.17 -29.38 12.44
CA ILE A 16 4.43 -29.18 11.19
C ILE A 16 3.32 -28.15 11.38
N LYS A 17 2.53 -28.28 12.45
CA LYS A 17 1.47 -27.33 12.79
C LYS A 17 2.02 -25.92 12.96
N LYS A 18 3.06 -25.74 13.76
CA LYS A 18 3.69 -24.44 13.99
C LYS A 18 4.19 -23.79 12.69
N ASN A 19 4.75 -24.58 11.78
CA ASN A 19 5.20 -24.09 10.48
C ASN A 19 4.01 -23.68 9.60
N ALA A 20 2.94 -24.47 9.58
CA ALA A 20 1.71 -24.14 8.86
C ALA A 20 1.10 -22.82 9.38
N ASP A 21 0.95 -22.68 10.70
CA ASP A 21 0.46 -21.45 11.33
C ASP A 21 1.31 -20.23 10.92
N LYS A 22 2.64 -20.38 10.94
CA LYS A 22 3.57 -19.32 10.50
C LYS A 22 3.42 -18.98 9.02
N TYR A 23 3.19 -19.95 8.14
CA TYR A 23 2.96 -19.68 6.72
C TYR A 23 1.64 -18.94 6.51
N ASP A 24 0.58 -19.32 7.21
CA ASP A 24 -0.71 -18.64 7.13
C ASP A 24 -0.60 -17.17 7.59
N GLU A 25 0.13 -16.91 8.68
CA GLU A 25 0.43 -15.55 9.13
C GLU A 25 1.20 -14.74 8.08
N LEU A 26 2.21 -15.34 7.45
CA LEU A 26 3.00 -14.68 6.40
C LEU A 26 2.16 -14.39 5.14
N VAL A 27 1.23 -15.28 4.78
CA VAL A 27 0.32 -15.07 3.66
C VAL A 27 -0.58 -13.87 3.92
N ARG A 28 -1.21 -13.80 5.10
CA ARG A 28 -2.07 -12.66 5.47
C ARG A 28 -1.29 -11.35 5.52
N ALA A 29 -0.11 -11.36 6.15
CA ALA A 29 0.74 -10.16 6.20
C ALA A 29 1.14 -9.67 4.80
N LYS A 30 1.39 -10.60 3.86
CA LYS A 30 1.67 -10.25 2.46
C LYS A 30 0.44 -9.66 1.78
N GLU A 31 -0.74 -10.24 1.97
CA GLU A 31 -1.99 -9.74 1.40
C GLU A 31 -2.30 -8.33 1.90
N ASP A 32 -2.11 -8.06 3.19
CA ASP A 32 -2.29 -6.73 3.78
C ASP A 32 -1.34 -5.69 3.16
N VAL A 33 -0.07 -6.04 2.94
CA VAL A 33 0.90 -5.15 2.28
C VAL A 33 0.51 -4.88 0.82
N LEU A 34 0.08 -5.92 0.10
CA LEU A 34 -0.37 -5.76 -1.29
C LEU A 34 -1.62 -4.89 -1.37
N HIS A 35 -2.56 -5.05 -0.44
CA HIS A 35 -3.78 -4.25 -0.39
C HIS A 35 -3.46 -2.78 -0.12
N LYS A 36 -2.64 -2.47 0.89
CA LYS A 36 -2.21 -1.08 1.17
C LYS A 36 -1.49 -0.43 -0.01
N ASN A 37 -0.64 -1.19 -0.70
CA ASN A 37 0.04 -0.69 -1.89
C ASN A 37 -0.94 -0.44 -3.05
N HIS A 38 -1.96 -1.27 -3.19
CA HIS A 38 -3.00 -1.07 -4.18
C HIS A 38 -3.81 0.21 -3.91
N GLU A 39 -4.28 0.40 -2.67
CA GLU A 39 -5.00 1.61 -2.24
C GLU A 39 -4.16 2.89 -2.46
N PHE A 40 -2.86 2.81 -2.16
CA PHE A 40 -1.92 3.90 -2.43
C PHE A 40 -1.82 4.23 -3.92
N ILE A 41 -1.67 3.22 -4.78
CA ILE A 41 -1.59 3.39 -6.24
C ILE A 41 -2.91 3.97 -6.78
N GLU A 42 -4.07 3.48 -6.34
CA GLU A 42 -5.37 4.01 -6.74
C GLU A 42 -5.54 5.49 -6.36
N THR A 43 -5.09 5.86 -5.16
CA THR A 43 -5.11 7.25 -4.69
C THR A 43 -4.25 8.14 -5.59
N LEU A 44 -3.04 7.69 -5.96
CA LEU A 44 -2.17 8.42 -6.89
C LEU A 44 -2.78 8.57 -8.28
N CYS A 45 -3.33 7.49 -8.84
CA CYS A 45 -4.04 7.54 -10.11
C CYS A 45 -5.18 8.55 -10.06
N THR A 46 -5.97 8.54 -8.99
CA THR A 46 -7.06 9.51 -8.77
C THR A 46 -6.56 10.95 -8.74
N CYS A 47 -5.44 11.23 -8.07
CA CYS A 47 -4.83 12.56 -8.07
C CYS A 47 -4.41 13.00 -9.48
N LEU A 48 -3.80 12.09 -10.26
CA LEU A 48 -3.36 12.38 -11.63
C LEU A 48 -4.54 12.59 -12.59
N GLU A 49 -5.59 11.78 -12.48
CA GLU A 49 -6.83 11.93 -13.26
C GLU A 49 -7.49 13.28 -12.96
N LYS A 50 -7.69 13.60 -11.68
CA LYS A 50 -8.27 14.89 -11.27
C LYS A 50 -7.42 16.07 -11.72
N ALA A 51 -6.09 15.96 -11.67
CA ALA A 51 -5.19 16.97 -12.22
C ALA A 51 -5.40 17.15 -13.72
N ASN A 52 -5.49 16.06 -14.49
CA ASN A 52 -5.70 16.12 -15.93
C ASN A 52 -7.06 16.73 -16.32
N GLU A 53 -8.09 16.53 -15.50
CA GLU A 53 -9.41 17.14 -15.68
C GLU A 53 -9.43 18.66 -15.46
N GLN A 54 -8.46 19.22 -14.72
CA GLN A 54 -8.46 20.65 -14.44
C GLN A 54 -8.06 21.47 -15.66
N LYS A 55 -8.77 22.58 -15.89
CA LYS A 55 -8.44 23.54 -16.96
C LYS A 55 -7.38 24.55 -16.54
N THR A 56 -7.31 24.89 -15.25
CA THR A 56 -6.42 25.90 -14.70
C THR A 56 -5.18 25.27 -14.09
N ALA A 57 -3.99 25.83 -14.39
CA ALA A 57 -2.72 25.34 -13.87
C ALA A 57 -2.68 25.30 -12.33
N VAL A 58 -3.29 26.29 -11.67
CA VAL A 58 -3.32 26.38 -10.19
C VAL A 58 -4.13 25.23 -9.56
N ASN A 59 -5.19 24.76 -10.22
CA ASN A 59 -5.97 23.63 -9.74
C ASN A 59 -5.28 22.30 -10.09
N LYS A 60 -4.55 22.23 -11.21
CA LYS A 60 -3.69 21.08 -11.53
C LYS A 60 -2.64 20.89 -10.44
N GLN A 61 -1.97 21.98 -10.09
CA GLN A 61 -0.93 22.00 -9.07
C GLN A 61 -1.44 21.51 -7.72
N TYR A 62 -2.69 21.84 -7.35
CA TYR A 62 -3.32 21.32 -6.14
C TYR A 62 -3.36 19.79 -6.12
N TYR A 63 -3.88 19.14 -7.15
CA TYR A 63 -3.95 17.67 -7.17
C TYR A 63 -2.57 17.00 -7.29
N ILE A 64 -1.61 17.66 -7.94
CA ILE A 64 -0.21 17.21 -7.97
C ILE A 64 0.40 17.29 -6.56
N ALA A 65 0.17 18.39 -5.82
CA ALA A 65 0.65 18.56 -4.46
C ALA A 65 0.04 17.53 -3.51
N GLU A 66 -1.26 17.25 -3.63
CA GLU A 66 -1.92 16.19 -2.87
C GLU A 66 -1.33 14.81 -3.15
N GLY A 67 -1.03 14.49 -4.42
CA GLY A 67 -0.32 13.26 -4.78
C GLY A 67 1.09 13.17 -4.16
N ILE A 68 1.83 14.28 -4.14
CA ILE A 68 3.17 14.33 -3.51
C ILE A 68 3.08 14.13 -1.99
N LYS A 69 2.07 14.71 -1.33
CA LYS A 69 1.80 14.49 0.10
C LYS A 69 1.50 13.03 0.39
N GLU A 70 0.71 12.38 -0.47
CA GLU A 70 0.39 10.97 -0.35
C GLU A 70 1.63 10.07 -0.47
N ILE A 71 2.53 10.37 -1.43
CA ILE A 71 3.83 9.69 -1.55
C ILE A 71 4.64 9.85 -0.27
N CYS A 72 4.73 11.08 0.25
CA CYS A 72 5.50 11.34 1.45
C CYS A 72 4.93 10.61 2.66
N SER A 73 3.60 10.58 2.80
CA SER A 73 2.90 9.85 3.87
C SER A 73 3.16 8.34 3.78
N HIS A 74 3.00 7.74 2.59
CA HIS A 74 3.14 6.29 2.38
C HIS A 74 4.56 5.77 2.67
N PHE A 75 5.58 6.58 2.38
CA PHE A 75 6.98 6.22 2.57
C PHE A 75 7.62 6.83 3.83
N ASP A 76 6.83 7.43 4.73
CA ASP A 76 7.29 8.10 5.95
C ASP A 76 8.41 9.12 5.67
N LEU A 77 8.23 9.91 4.61
CA LEU A 77 9.15 10.95 4.18
C LEU A 77 8.69 12.32 4.69
N ASP A 78 9.62 13.09 5.22
CA ASP A 78 9.36 14.49 5.56
C ASP A 78 9.21 15.33 4.28
N LEU A 79 7.99 15.81 4.05
CA LEU A 79 7.62 16.64 2.90
C LEU A 79 8.48 17.90 2.79
N LYS A 80 8.77 18.56 3.92
CA LYS A 80 9.54 19.80 3.97
C LYS A 80 11.01 19.55 3.65
N VAL A 81 11.55 18.40 4.08
CA VAL A 81 12.92 17.99 3.75
C VAL A 81 13.06 17.63 2.27
N LYS A 82 12.05 16.97 1.67
CA LYS A 82 12.13 16.51 0.28
C LYS A 82 11.74 17.57 -0.75
N TYR A 83 10.77 18.41 -0.43
CA TYR A 83 10.16 19.34 -1.39
C TYR A 83 10.18 20.81 -0.95
N GLY A 84 10.69 21.12 0.25
CA GLY A 84 10.81 22.51 0.72
C GLY A 84 9.46 23.19 0.87
N GLU A 85 9.31 24.34 0.21
CA GLU A 85 8.04 25.08 0.10
C GLU A 85 7.29 24.60 -1.15
N LEU A 86 6.66 23.43 -1.05
CA LEU A 86 5.83 22.91 -2.13
C LEU A 86 4.67 23.87 -2.42
N ASP A 87 4.54 24.34 -3.66
CA ASP A 87 3.37 25.09 -4.11
C ASP A 87 2.14 24.17 -4.11
N GLU A 88 1.22 24.42 -3.19
CA GLU A 88 -0.02 23.65 -3.02
C GLU A 88 -1.13 24.06 -4.01
N GLY A 89 -0.90 25.08 -4.85
CA GLY A 89 -1.90 25.58 -5.78
C GLY A 89 -3.17 26.07 -5.06
N LYS A 90 -4.33 25.82 -5.67
CA LYS A 90 -5.65 26.14 -5.09
C LYS A 90 -6.66 25.07 -5.44
N ALA A 91 -7.40 24.62 -4.43
CA ALA A 91 -8.50 23.68 -4.64
C ALA A 91 -9.53 24.26 -5.64
N PRO A 92 -10.03 23.45 -6.59
CA PRO A 92 -11.11 23.88 -7.46
C PRO A 92 -12.36 24.22 -6.64
N LYS A 93 -13.05 25.31 -7.02
CA LYS A 93 -14.38 25.60 -6.46
C LYS A 93 -15.37 24.58 -7.02
N LYS A 94 -16.22 24.03 -6.14
CA LYS A 94 -17.30 23.09 -6.48
C LYS A 94 -18.22 23.66 -7.55
#